data_AF-A0A936WKR5-F1
#
_entry.id   AF-A0A936WKR5-F1
#
_cell.length_a   1.000
_cell.length_b   1.000
_cell.length_c   1.000
_cell.angle_alpha   90.00
_cell.angle_beta   90.00
_cell.angle_gamma   90.00
#
_symmetry.space_group_name_H-M   'P 1'
#
loop_
_entity.id
_entity.type
_entity.pdbx_description
1 polymer ?
#
loop_
_entity_poly.entity_id
_entity_poly.type
_entity_poly.pdbx_seq_one_letter_code
_entity_poly.pdbx_strand_id
1 'polypeptide(L)'
;MEVNKRAMVIGIVSLHMVLLACYTFPGSMIPERLRVIGQLYARPLFHQQWRLFSPDPPRCSCQVQARWGTRSWGRIERAEDGYLQRRVAQAIARHVQAEVAMGDTVPAVELVRAMNSMALYSEFDPGEGRIPTRIEFRLVEQCVTDPKRPAHRTERITNLRTR
;
A
#
# COMPACT_ATOMS: atom_id res chain seq x y z
N MET A 1 -30.63 29.43 21.57
CA MET A 1 -30.45 29.43 20.11
C MET A 1 -30.24 27.97 19.68
N GLU A 2 -31.32 27.20 19.59
CA GLU A 2 -31.26 25.83 19.10
C GLU A 2 -31.08 25.90 17.58
N VAL A 3 -29.84 25.96 17.11
CA VAL A 3 -29.56 25.63 15.72
C VAL A 3 -30.15 24.24 15.49
N ASN A 4 -31.13 24.17 14.59
CA ASN A 4 -31.91 22.98 14.34
C ASN A 4 -30.95 21.83 14.02
N LYS A 5 -30.75 20.90 14.97
CA LYS A 5 -29.69 19.87 14.92
C LYS A 5 -29.70 19.12 13.58
N ARG A 6 -30.88 18.95 12.98
CA ARG A 6 -31.08 18.39 11.64
C ARG A 6 -30.40 19.20 10.55
N ALA A 7 -30.62 20.52 10.51
CA ALA A 7 -30.00 21.41 9.53
C ALA A 7 -28.47 21.42 9.68
N MET A 8 -27.96 21.38 10.92
CA MET A 8 -26.53 21.28 11.17
C MET A 8 -25.93 19.98 10.62
N VAL A 9 -26.56 18.84 10.91
CA VAL A 9 -26.12 17.53 10.39
C VAL A 9 -26.16 17.49 8.87
N ILE A 10 -27.24 17.98 8.26
CA ILE A 10 -27.36 18.06 6.80
C ILE A 10 -26.24 18.94 6.23
N GLY A 11 -25.95 20.09 6.83
CA GLY A 11 -24.87 20.97 6.40
C GLY A 11 -23.51 20.29 6.47
N ILE A 12 -23.21 19.57 7.55
CA ILE A 12 -21.95 18.84 7.72
C ILE A 12 -21.82 17.72 6.67
N VAL A 13 -22.86 16.92 6.46
CA VAL A 13 -22.84 15.82 5.49
C VAL A 13 -22.69 16.36 4.07
N SER A 14 -23.42 17.40 3.70
CA SER A 14 -23.30 18.04 2.39
C SER A 14 -21.90 18.61 2.15
N LEU A 15 -21.33 19.29 3.15
CA LEU A 15 -19.96 19.80 3.07
C LEU A 15 -18.95 18.66 2.89
N HIS A 16 -19.11 17.57 3.65
CA HIS A 16 -18.26 16.38 3.51
C HIS A 16 -18.36 15.77 2.11
N MET A 17 -19.56 15.65 1.55
CA MET A 17 -19.79 15.15 0.20
C MET A 17 -19.15 16.05 -0.87
N VAL A 18 -19.22 17.38 -0.71
CA VAL A 18 -18.55 18.32 -1.62
C VAL A 18 -17.03 18.17 -1.55
N LEU A 19 -16.46 18.08 -0.34
CA LEU A 19 -15.01 17.89 -0.16
C LEU A 19 -14.53 16.56 -0.77
N LEU A 20 -15.34 15.50 -0.63
CA LEU A 20 -15.11 14.22 -1.30
C LEU A 20 -15.16 14.35 -2.81
N ALA A 21 -16.18 15.03 -3.37
CA ALA A 21 -16.29 15.24 -4.81
C ALA A 21 -15.08 16.02 -5.35
N CYS A 22 -14.64 17.08 -4.67
CA CYS A 22 -13.43 17.83 -5.01
C CYS A 22 -12.15 16.98 -4.95
N TYR A 23 -12.12 15.97 -4.08
CA TYR A 23 -11.02 15.03 -3.97
C TYR A 23 -11.03 13.96 -5.07
N THR A 24 -12.21 13.47 -5.48
CA THR A 24 -12.35 12.33 -6.40
C THR A 24 -12.50 12.71 -7.87
N PHE A 25 -13.08 13.86 -8.18
CA PHE A 25 -13.36 14.24 -9.57
C PHE A 25 -12.08 14.60 -10.34
N PRO A 26 -12.07 14.39 -11.67
CA PRO A 26 -10.91 14.70 -12.49
C PRO A 26 -10.60 16.21 -12.42
N GLY A 27 -9.31 16.55 -12.46
CA GLY A 27 -8.83 17.93 -12.30
C GLY A 27 -9.35 18.91 -13.35
N SER A 28 -9.87 18.42 -14.47
CA SER A 28 -10.54 19.26 -15.48
C SER A 28 -11.90 19.78 -15.05
N MET A 29 -12.54 19.17 -14.05
CA MET A 29 -13.89 19.52 -13.58
C MET A 29 -13.88 20.38 -12.31
N ILE A 30 -12.76 20.43 -11.58
CA ILE A 30 -12.66 21.09 -10.27
C ILE A 30 -11.51 22.11 -10.32
N PRO A 31 -11.74 23.38 -9.93
CA PRO A 31 -10.67 24.36 -9.78
C PRO A 31 -9.56 23.88 -8.85
N GLU A 32 -8.30 24.14 -9.21
CA GLU A 32 -7.12 23.65 -8.48
C GLU A 32 -7.15 23.96 -6.98
N ARG A 33 -7.60 25.16 -6.60
CA ARG A 33 -7.71 25.58 -5.19
C ARG A 33 -8.65 24.67 -4.39
N LEU A 34 -9.80 24.32 -4.96
CA LEU A 34 -10.78 23.43 -4.31
C LEU A 34 -10.26 21.98 -4.27
N ARG A 35 -9.52 21.57 -5.29
CA ARG A 35 -8.85 20.26 -5.31
C ARG A 35 -7.82 20.15 -4.18
N VAL A 36 -6.99 21.16 -3.96
CA VAL A 36 -6.01 21.20 -2.87
C VAL A 36 -6.70 21.12 -1.51
N ILE A 37 -7.79 21.86 -1.30
CA ILE A 37 -8.57 21.81 -0.05
C ILE A 37 -9.18 20.41 0.16
N GLY A 38 -9.79 19.84 -0.89
CA GLY A 38 -10.33 18.48 -0.86
C GLY A 38 -9.26 17.44 -0.52
N GLN A 39 -8.06 17.57 -1.10
CA GLN A 39 -6.93 16.69 -0.78
C GLN A 39 -6.44 16.87 0.65
N LEU A 40 -6.30 18.10 1.17
CA LEU A 40 -5.85 18.34 2.55
C LEU A 40 -6.82 17.75 3.57
N TYR A 41 -8.13 17.81 3.31
CA TYR A 41 -9.14 17.26 4.19
C TYR A 41 -9.30 15.74 4.05
N ALA A 42 -9.45 15.24 2.82
CA ALA A 42 -9.76 13.84 2.56
C ALA A 42 -8.52 12.94 2.71
N ARG A 43 -7.32 13.41 2.34
CA ARG A 43 -6.13 12.57 2.35
C ARG A 43 -5.83 12.02 3.75
N PRO A 44 -5.81 12.78 4.85
CA PRO A 44 -5.64 12.21 6.18
C PRO A 44 -6.71 11.16 6.52
N LEU A 45 -7.98 11.45 6.24
CA LEU A 45 -9.10 10.57 6.61
C LEU A 45 -9.12 9.24 5.84
N PHE A 46 -8.82 9.27 4.54
CA PHE A 46 -8.88 8.07 3.68
C PHE A 46 -7.52 7.38 3.53
N HIS A 47 -6.42 8.11 3.70
CA HIS A 47 -5.08 7.59 3.49
C HIS A 47 -4.40 7.22 4.80
N GLN A 48 -4.77 7.76 5.95
CA GLN A 48 -4.29 7.18 7.22
C GLN A 48 -4.81 5.74 7.31
N GLN A 49 -3.89 4.80 7.53
CA GLN A 49 -4.29 3.48 7.97
C GLN A 49 -4.91 3.65 9.36
N TRP A 50 -6.06 3.02 9.61
CA TRP A 50 -6.63 2.90 10.95
C TRP A 50 -5.63 2.33 11.97
N ARG A 51 -4.54 1.71 11.51
CA ARG A 51 -3.38 1.32 12.33
C ARG A 51 -2.70 2.46 13.08
N LEU A 52 -2.81 3.71 12.63
CA LEU A 52 -2.28 4.85 13.39
C LEU A 52 -3.03 5.04 14.73
N PHE A 53 -4.27 4.55 14.77
CA PHE A 53 -5.14 4.53 15.95
C PHE A 53 -5.29 3.11 16.52
N SER A 54 -4.54 2.12 16.01
CA SER A 54 -4.50 0.79 16.59
C SER A 54 -3.80 0.90 17.94
N PRO A 55 -4.38 0.34 19.04
CA PRO A 55 -3.76 0.37 20.36
C PRO A 55 -2.33 -0.17 20.34
N ASP A 56 -2.09 -1.16 19.48
CA ASP A 56 -0.77 -1.72 19.23
C ASP A 56 -0.30 -1.40 17.80
N PRO A 57 0.79 -0.64 17.62
CA PRO A 57 1.40 -0.48 16.31
C PRO A 57 1.95 -1.84 15.84
N PRO A 58 1.96 -2.10 14.52
CA PRO A 58 2.50 -3.34 13.98
C PRO A 58 3.97 -3.53 14.39
N ARG A 59 4.23 -4.61 15.13
CA ARG A 59 5.59 -5.00 15.55
C ARG A 59 6.48 -5.41 14.37
N CYS A 60 5.87 -5.83 13.25
CA CYS A 60 6.57 -6.22 12.04
C CYS A 60 6.25 -5.28 10.89
N SER A 61 7.27 -4.80 10.20
CA SER A 61 7.14 -4.30 8.83
C SER A 61 7.32 -5.45 7.85
N CYS A 62 6.48 -5.52 6.83
CA CYS A 62 6.54 -6.54 5.78
C CYS A 62 6.68 -5.85 4.41
N GLN A 63 7.47 -6.43 3.53
CA GLN A 63 7.59 -6.01 2.14
C GLN A 63 7.79 -7.22 1.24
N VAL A 64 7.28 -7.16 0.03
CA VAL A 64 7.60 -8.14 -1.01
C VAL A 64 8.78 -7.61 -1.79
N GLN A 65 9.73 -8.50 -2.07
CA GLN A 65 10.83 -8.23 -2.97
C GLN A 65 10.74 -9.16 -4.18
N ALA A 66 11.17 -8.66 -5.31
CA ALA A 66 11.27 -9.40 -6.56
C ALA A 66 12.72 -9.43 -7.05
N ARG A 67 13.09 -10.49 -7.76
CA ARG A 67 14.29 -10.54 -8.58
C ARG A 67 14.02 -11.22 -9.90
N TRP A 68 14.85 -10.89 -10.89
CA TRP A 68 14.86 -11.52 -12.21
C TRP A 68 16.22 -12.16 -12.46
N GLY A 69 16.25 -13.47 -12.66
CA GLY A 69 17.49 -14.21 -12.90
C GLY A 69 18.52 -13.98 -11.80
N THR A 70 19.72 -13.54 -12.20
CA THR A 70 20.88 -13.33 -11.29
C THR A 70 20.93 -11.96 -10.64
N ARG A 71 19.92 -11.10 -10.83
CA ARG A 71 19.91 -9.74 -10.27
C ARG A 71 19.69 -9.71 -8.76
N SER A 72 20.07 -8.59 -8.15
CA SER A 72 19.78 -8.30 -6.75
C SER A 72 18.27 -8.20 -6.51
N TRP A 73 17.89 -8.47 -5.27
CA TRP A 73 16.51 -8.33 -4.81
C TRP A 73 16.14 -6.85 -4.67
N GLY A 74 15.07 -6.43 -5.34
CA GLY A 74 14.47 -5.10 -5.22
C GLY A 74 13.09 -5.17 -4.59
N ARG A 75 12.60 -4.04 -4.06
CA ARG A 75 11.20 -3.92 -3.61
C ARG A 75 10.27 -4.00 -4.83
N ILE A 76 9.04 -4.47 -4.64
CA ILE A 76 8.05 -4.50 -5.73
C ILE A 76 7.47 -3.11 -6.04
N GLU A 77 7.73 -2.12 -5.20
CA GLU A 77 7.44 -0.69 -5.42
C GLU A 77 8.72 0.10 -5.75
N ARG A 78 8.60 1.15 -6.59
CA ARG A 78 9.72 2.05 -6.95
C ARG A 78 10.07 2.98 -5.79
N ALA A 79 11.32 3.45 -5.76
CA ALA A 79 11.72 4.48 -4.79
C ALA A 79 10.98 5.82 -5.02
N GLU A 80 10.68 6.15 -6.28
CA GLU A 80 9.97 7.37 -6.68
C GLU A 80 8.44 7.23 -6.71
N ASP A 81 7.92 6.06 -6.35
CA ASP A 81 6.50 5.76 -6.51
C ASP A 81 5.60 6.66 -5.66
N GLY A 82 4.52 7.07 -6.30
CA GLY A 82 3.43 7.81 -5.68
C GLY A 82 2.86 7.03 -4.50
N TYR A 83 2.23 7.76 -3.58
CA TYR A 83 1.65 7.21 -2.36
C TYR A 83 0.78 5.96 -2.58
N LEU A 84 0.01 5.92 -3.68
CA LEU A 84 -0.89 4.83 -4.02
C LEU A 84 -0.15 3.51 -4.27
N GLN A 85 0.94 3.52 -5.04
CA GLN A 85 1.70 2.29 -5.34
C GLN A 85 2.32 1.70 -4.07
N ARG A 86 2.91 2.54 -3.21
CA ARG A 86 3.39 2.11 -1.89
C ARG A 86 2.30 1.46 -1.05
N ARG A 87 1.06 1.95 -1.14
CA ARG A 87 -0.09 1.35 -0.44
C ARG A 87 -0.52 0.02 -1.02
N VAL A 88 -0.53 -0.10 -2.33
CA VAL A 88 -0.84 -1.37 -3.01
C VAL A 88 0.22 -2.41 -2.67
N ALA A 89 1.51 -2.07 -2.74
CA ALA A 89 2.61 -2.95 -2.35
C ALA A 89 2.51 -3.39 -0.88
N GLN A 90 2.19 -2.47 0.03
CA GLN A 90 1.95 -2.81 1.43
C GLN A 90 0.75 -3.73 1.63
N ALA A 91 -0.33 -3.54 0.88
CA ALA A 91 -1.49 -4.43 0.95
C ALA A 91 -1.13 -5.83 0.46
N ILE A 92 -0.46 -5.94 -0.69
CA ILE A 92 0.08 -7.19 -1.22
C ILE A 92 0.98 -7.88 -0.19
N ALA A 93 1.95 -7.17 0.39
CA ALA A 93 2.87 -7.74 1.37
C ALA A 93 2.16 -8.29 2.61
N ARG A 94 1.04 -7.69 3.03
CA ARG A 94 0.25 -8.18 4.16
C ARG A 94 -0.55 -9.42 3.83
N HIS A 95 -1.14 -9.48 2.63
CA HIS A 95 -1.83 -10.69 2.18
C HIS A 95 -0.84 -11.85 2.06
N VAL A 96 0.33 -11.61 1.47
CA VAL A 96 1.41 -12.61 1.42
C VAL A 96 1.84 -13.03 2.82
N GLN A 97 2.04 -12.08 3.73
CA GLN A 97 2.39 -12.37 5.12
C GLN A 97 1.34 -13.24 5.81
N ALA A 98 0.05 -12.97 5.59
CA ALA A 98 -1.05 -13.75 6.16
C ALA A 98 -1.04 -15.19 5.63
N GLU A 99 -0.85 -15.39 4.32
CA GLU A 99 -0.71 -16.72 3.72
C GLU A 99 0.51 -17.47 4.26
N VAL A 100 1.68 -16.81 4.31
CA VAL A 100 2.90 -17.39 4.89
C VAL A 100 2.70 -17.77 6.37
N ALA A 101 1.97 -16.96 7.14
CA ALA A 101 1.67 -17.26 8.53
C ALA A 101 0.74 -18.48 8.70
N MET A 102 -0.09 -18.79 7.69
CA MET A 102 -0.89 -20.01 7.62
C MET A 102 -0.09 -21.23 7.13
N GLY A 103 1.18 -21.04 6.75
CA GLY A 103 2.05 -22.09 6.20
C GLY A 103 2.08 -22.14 4.67
N ASP A 104 1.32 -21.26 4.00
CA ASP A 104 1.23 -21.21 2.55
C ASP A 104 2.35 -20.35 1.96
N THR A 105 3.31 -21.02 1.31
CA THR A 105 4.43 -20.37 0.60
C THR A 105 4.19 -20.28 -0.90
N VAL A 106 3.04 -20.75 -1.38
CA VAL A 106 2.57 -20.60 -2.74
C VAL A 106 1.41 -19.62 -2.68
N PRO A 107 1.63 -18.34 -3.02
CA PRO A 107 0.56 -17.36 -2.86
C PRO A 107 -0.63 -17.64 -3.77
N ALA A 108 -1.80 -17.12 -3.40
CA ALA A 108 -2.99 -17.22 -4.26
C ALA A 108 -2.73 -16.67 -5.67
N VAL A 109 -3.37 -17.23 -6.69
CA VAL A 109 -3.11 -16.89 -8.11
C VAL A 109 -3.35 -15.40 -8.38
N GLU A 110 -4.35 -14.82 -7.73
CA GLU A 110 -4.68 -13.40 -7.79
C GLU A 110 -3.57 -12.53 -7.20
N LEU A 111 -2.95 -13.00 -6.11
CA LEU A 111 -1.87 -12.32 -5.43
C LEU A 111 -0.58 -12.39 -6.24
N VAL A 112 -0.29 -13.56 -6.83
CA VAL A 112 0.80 -13.72 -7.80
C VAL A 112 0.60 -12.81 -9.01
N ARG A 113 -0.63 -12.70 -9.54
CA ARG A 113 -0.95 -11.78 -10.65
C ARG A 113 -0.70 -10.33 -10.25
N ALA A 114 -1.15 -9.90 -9.08
CA ALA A 114 -0.92 -8.54 -8.58
C ALA A 114 0.57 -8.25 -8.36
N MET A 115 1.32 -9.20 -7.79
CA MET A 115 2.77 -9.11 -7.60
C MET A 115 3.52 -9.00 -8.93
N ASN A 116 3.16 -9.82 -9.91
CA ASN A 116 3.72 -9.76 -11.27
C ASN A 116 3.41 -8.41 -11.93
N SER A 117 2.16 -7.95 -11.86
CA SER A 117 1.78 -6.64 -12.40
C SER A 117 2.62 -5.53 -11.77
N MET A 118 2.75 -5.48 -10.44
CA MET A 118 3.58 -4.46 -9.79
C MET A 118 5.05 -4.56 -10.18
N ALA A 119 5.64 -5.75 -10.11
CA ALA A 119 7.05 -5.95 -10.44
C ALA A 119 7.39 -5.54 -11.88
N LEU A 120 6.48 -5.78 -12.84
CA LEU A 120 6.67 -5.37 -14.24
C LEU A 120 6.67 -3.84 -14.42
N TYR A 121 5.94 -3.09 -13.57
CA TYR A 121 5.87 -1.62 -13.66
C TYR A 121 6.90 -0.89 -12.77
N SER A 122 7.55 -1.58 -11.83
CA SER A 122 8.28 -0.98 -10.71
C SER A 122 9.79 -0.74 -10.92
N GLU A 123 10.24 -0.24 -12.08
CA GLU A 123 11.64 0.16 -12.45
C GLU A 123 12.29 -0.64 -13.57
N PHE A 124 11.60 -1.61 -14.19
CA PHE A 124 12.25 -2.39 -15.22
C PHE A 124 11.59 -2.23 -16.60
N ASP A 125 12.17 -1.35 -17.41
CA ASP A 125 12.15 -1.52 -18.87
C ASP A 125 13.02 -2.74 -19.17
N PRO A 126 12.46 -3.87 -19.61
CA PRO A 126 13.25 -5.04 -19.92
C PRO A 126 14.17 -4.81 -21.14
N GLY A 127 14.06 -3.66 -21.81
CA GLY A 127 14.55 -3.39 -23.15
C GLY A 127 13.52 -3.87 -24.16
N GLU A 128 13.42 -3.16 -25.28
CA GLU A 128 12.51 -3.47 -26.38
C GLU A 128 12.58 -4.98 -26.73
N GLY A 129 11.46 -5.68 -26.58
CA GLY A 129 11.33 -7.11 -26.95
C GLY A 129 11.77 -8.15 -25.91
N ARG A 130 12.16 -7.78 -24.68
CA ARG A 130 12.51 -8.77 -23.64
C ARG A 130 11.34 -9.00 -22.68
N ILE A 131 10.80 -10.23 -22.64
CA ILE A 131 9.84 -10.66 -21.61
C ILE A 131 10.63 -11.40 -20.54
N PRO A 132 10.61 -10.99 -19.27
CA PRO A 132 11.31 -11.72 -18.21
C PRO A 132 10.75 -13.16 -18.12
N THR A 133 11.64 -14.15 -18.25
CA THR A 133 11.27 -15.57 -18.32
C THR A 133 10.85 -16.16 -16.97
N ARG A 134 11.28 -15.57 -15.85
CA ARG A 134 10.83 -15.96 -14.51
C ARG A 134 11.08 -14.84 -13.50
N ILE A 135 10.02 -14.43 -12.79
CA ILE A 135 10.12 -13.51 -11.64
C ILE A 135 10.12 -14.36 -10.38
N GLU A 136 11.12 -14.15 -9.52
CA GLU A 136 11.16 -14.77 -8.20
C GLU A 136 10.75 -13.76 -7.16
N PHE A 137 9.99 -14.20 -6.16
CA PHE A 137 9.50 -13.34 -5.10
C PHE A 137 9.92 -13.86 -3.73
N ARG A 138 10.10 -12.94 -2.80
CA ARG A 138 10.28 -13.25 -1.38
C ARG A 138 9.55 -12.24 -0.52
N LEU A 139 9.05 -12.70 0.61
CA LEU A 139 8.57 -11.87 1.69
C LEU A 139 9.75 -11.55 2.60
N VAL A 140 9.95 -10.27 2.92
CA VAL A 140 10.91 -9.80 3.92
C VAL A 140 10.14 -9.15 5.05
N GLU A 141 10.34 -9.65 6.26
CA GLU A 141 9.71 -9.17 7.48
C GLU A 141 10.78 -8.66 8.44
N GLN A 142 10.58 -7.48 9.01
CA GLN A 142 11.46 -6.90 10.01
C GLN A 142 10.65 -6.64 11.27
N CYS A 143 10.81 -7.53 12.24
CA CYS A 143 10.00 -7.59 13.44
C CYS A 143 10.76 -7.10 14.68
N VAL A 144 10.09 -6.32 15.51
CA VAL A 144 10.55 -5.99 16.86
C VAL A 144 10.48 -7.25 17.71
N THR A 145 11.63 -7.72 18.18
CA THR A 145 11.74 -8.91 19.04
C THR A 145 11.71 -8.56 20.53
N ASP A 146 12.21 -7.38 20.91
CA ASP A 146 12.18 -6.85 22.27
C ASP A 146 11.39 -5.53 22.32
N PRO A 147 10.23 -5.46 23.00
CA PRO A 147 9.45 -4.23 23.16
C PRO A 147 10.23 -3.09 23.82
N LYS A 148 11.24 -3.39 24.66
CA LYS A 148 12.08 -2.39 25.32
C LYS A 148 13.15 -1.82 24.38
N ARG A 149 13.38 -2.47 23.24
CA ARG A 149 14.37 -2.11 22.22
C ARG A 149 13.75 -2.10 20.83
N PRO A 150 12.76 -1.22 20.55
CA PRO A 150 11.99 -1.25 19.30
C PRO A 150 12.81 -0.95 18.03
N ALA A 151 14.01 -0.38 18.18
CA ALA A 151 14.96 -0.19 17.09
C ALA A 151 15.64 -1.52 16.68
N HIS A 152 15.75 -2.49 17.58
CA HIS A 152 16.31 -3.80 17.28
C HIS A 152 15.24 -4.67 16.63
N ARG A 153 15.43 -4.91 15.33
CA ARG A 153 14.52 -5.73 14.53
C ARG A 153 15.27 -6.94 13.98
N THR A 154 14.61 -8.09 14.01
CA THR A 154 15.10 -9.30 13.36
C THR A 154 14.46 -9.40 11.98
N GLU A 155 15.30 -9.68 10.99
CA GLU A 155 14.84 -9.92 9.64
C GLU A 155 14.51 -11.41 9.43
N ARG A 156 13.33 -11.67 8.88
CA ARG A 156 12.91 -12.99 8.40
C ARG A 156 12.65 -12.90 6.91
N ILE A 157 13.24 -13.82 6.15
CA ILE A 157 13.07 -13.91 4.71
C ILE A 157 12.37 -15.22 4.38
N THR A 158 11.26 -15.15 3.65
CA THR A 158 10.52 -16.32 3.16
C THR A 158 10.44 -16.27 1.64
N ASN A 159 11.06 -17.24 0.98
CA ASN A 159 10.96 -17.37 -0.48
C ASN A 159 9.56 -17.85 -0.87
N LEU A 160 8.98 -17.19 -1.86
CA LEU A 160 7.65 -17.49 -2.36
C LEU A 160 7.76 -18.32 -3.63
N ARG A 161 6.94 -19.36 -3.73
CA ARG A 161 6.85 -20.24 -4.89
C ARG A 161 5.68 -19.79 -5.75
N THR A 162 5.95 -19.18 -6.90
CA THR A 162 4.92 -18.88 -7.90
C THR A 162 4.76 -20.09 -8.83
N ARG A 163 3.55 -20.65 -8.89
CA ARG A 163 3.18 -21.71 -9.86
C ARG A 163 2.88 -21.12 -11.22
#